data_AF-A0A353NYA5-F1
#
_entry.id   AF-A0A353NYA5-F1
#
_cell.length_a   1.000
_cell.length_b   1.000
_cell.length_c   1.000
_cell.angle_alpha   90.00
_cell.angle_beta   90.00
_cell.angle_gamma   90.00
#
_symmetry.space_group_name_H-M   'P 1'
#
loop_
_entity.id
_entity.type
_entity.pdbx_description
1 polymer ?
#
loop_
_entity_poly.entity_id
_entity_poly.type
_entity_poly.pdbx_seq_one_letter_code
_entity_poly.pdbx_strand_id
1 'polypeptide(L)'
;MIKKRNSKTTILIIIFSLSLNLFAEKRNEVSYLRGPYNYDFFYRNNESYDMSSAIHFAHGYQHDILEKTPLSRHQPVDDETYAKYLDYLYNPPKTEPTMEYFGPYIARSMWQLYRAIDWTHMHHEQTYDIMSYQKIPWPDKKEWTDRSVRYYLDKFDIPRSIAPLDITMRRAGVMMKPYTTYFRNNYPKSNNYFYFAHWWHPIAYEAQMIGGNDSQQVAALTDVDKLGKTIVVNDPPLRMLLSREVMPRYSRMSPESGNIFDNLHMLHGIAYDILAYEGWTIEEKKKELYRVINAMAYHPGDEKYVRKFQLPHPDVDPRVYEPWMKTVEGDMNRMMREMMMEMMPLMMDVNSMSAQMHQKAMDQFMLKLTPGIQEGEFEGSISDAMKKVMPNMKMDEKSMSPGATPQKMIDAMLQGWHEKYGNLPDVEPIDMQNEPSLPPKQENRE
;
A
#
# COMPACT_ATOMS: atom_id res chain seq x y z
N MET A 1 -46.25 -23.47 -67.38
CA MET A 1 -46.34 -23.18 -65.93
C MET A 1 -44.99 -23.45 -65.28
N ILE A 2 -44.14 -22.42 -65.14
CA ILE A 2 -42.89 -22.51 -64.35
C ILE A 2 -42.81 -21.23 -63.52
N LYS A 3 -42.97 -21.38 -62.20
CA LYS A 3 -42.96 -20.30 -61.20
C LYS A 3 -41.54 -19.77 -61.02
N LYS A 4 -41.32 -18.47 -61.22
CA LYS A 4 -40.13 -17.75 -60.76
C LYS A 4 -40.10 -17.76 -59.23
N ARG A 5 -39.09 -18.41 -58.65
CA ARG A 5 -38.71 -18.30 -57.23
C ARG A 5 -37.94 -17.00 -57.05
N ASN A 6 -38.45 -16.11 -56.20
CA ASN A 6 -37.73 -14.94 -55.70
C ASN A 6 -36.70 -15.41 -54.66
N SER A 7 -35.41 -15.37 -55.00
CA SER A 7 -34.32 -15.44 -54.01
C SER A 7 -34.11 -14.04 -53.40
N LYS A 8 -34.76 -13.77 -52.27
CA LYS A 8 -34.29 -12.70 -51.38
C LYS A 8 -33.30 -13.32 -50.40
N THR A 9 -32.08 -13.46 -50.89
CA THR A 9 -30.91 -13.87 -50.12
C THR A 9 -30.44 -12.67 -49.29
N THR A 10 -30.52 -12.84 -47.97
CA THR A 10 -29.44 -12.54 -47.01
C THR A 10 -28.67 -11.23 -47.20
N ILE A 11 -29.16 -10.14 -46.59
CA ILE A 11 -28.30 -9.06 -46.07
C ILE A 11 -28.93 -8.56 -44.77
N LEU A 12 -28.70 -9.27 -43.66
CA LEU A 12 -29.03 -8.77 -42.31
C LEU A 12 -28.08 -9.32 -41.23
N ILE A 13 -26.79 -9.53 -41.54
CA ILE A 13 -25.77 -9.97 -40.55
C ILE A 13 -24.42 -9.23 -40.75
N ILE A 14 -24.42 -7.94 -41.10
CA ILE A 14 -23.17 -7.11 -41.11
C ILE A 14 -23.42 -5.71 -40.52
N ILE A 15 -24.38 -5.55 -39.59
CA ILE A 15 -24.53 -4.29 -38.83
C ILE A 15 -24.40 -4.51 -37.31
N PHE A 16 -24.38 -5.76 -36.83
CA PHE A 16 -24.17 -6.06 -35.40
C PHE A 16 -22.70 -6.22 -34.99
N SER A 17 -21.76 -6.17 -35.93
CA SER A 17 -20.32 -6.38 -35.68
C SER A 17 -19.48 -5.11 -35.57
N LEU A 18 -20.08 -3.92 -35.69
CA LEU A 18 -19.35 -2.63 -35.67
C LEU A 18 -19.57 -1.77 -34.41
N SER A 19 -20.39 -2.23 -33.46
CA SER A 19 -20.65 -1.52 -32.20
C SER A 19 -20.23 -2.27 -30.93
N LEU A 20 -19.59 -3.44 -31.07
CA LEU A 20 -18.85 -4.09 -29.98
C LEU A 20 -17.38 -3.64 -29.95
N ASN A 21 -17.15 -2.32 -30.06
CA ASN A 21 -16.01 -1.75 -29.35
C ASN A 21 -16.39 -1.69 -27.87
N LEU A 22 -16.54 -2.86 -27.25
CA LEU A 22 -16.25 -3.00 -25.84
C LEU A 22 -14.84 -2.44 -25.72
N PHE A 23 -14.72 -1.27 -25.07
CA PHE A 23 -13.45 -0.62 -24.81
C PHE A 23 -12.57 -1.57 -23.99
N ALA A 24 -11.87 -2.47 -24.67
CA ALA A 24 -10.88 -3.32 -24.05
C ALA A 24 -9.83 -2.38 -23.45
N GLU A 25 -9.55 -2.56 -22.16
CA GLU A 25 -8.55 -1.75 -21.48
C GLU A 25 -7.21 -1.91 -22.19
N LYS A 26 -6.59 -0.77 -22.53
CA LYS A 26 -5.30 -0.77 -23.20
C LYS A 26 -4.25 -1.33 -22.24
N ARG A 27 -3.72 -2.52 -22.56
CA ARG A 27 -2.69 -3.21 -21.77
C ARG A 27 -1.29 -2.88 -22.26
N ASN A 28 -1.00 -1.60 -22.37
CA ASN A 28 0.35 -1.15 -22.70
C ASN A 28 1.23 -1.28 -21.46
N GLU A 29 2.37 -1.92 -21.62
CA GLU A 29 3.41 -1.97 -20.60
C GLU A 29 4.62 -1.14 -21.04
N VAL A 30 5.30 -0.55 -20.08
CA VAL A 30 6.63 0.02 -20.27
C VAL A 30 7.66 -1.05 -19.78
N SER A 31 8.96 -0.86 -19.98
CA SER A 31 9.97 -1.79 -19.42
C SER A 31 10.71 -1.10 -18.28
N TYR A 32 11.36 -1.88 -17.41
CA TYR A 32 12.23 -1.34 -16.37
C TYR A 32 13.33 -0.44 -16.98
N LEU A 33 13.83 0.51 -16.19
CA LEU A 33 14.98 1.31 -16.60
C LEU A 33 16.21 0.41 -16.72
N ARG A 34 16.73 0.24 -17.94
CA ARG A 34 17.93 -0.56 -18.16
C ARG A 34 19.17 0.12 -17.55
N GLY A 35 19.97 -0.67 -16.85
CA GLY A 35 21.22 -0.26 -16.23
C GLY A 35 22.12 -1.45 -15.89
N PRO A 36 23.40 -1.19 -15.57
CA PRO A 36 24.36 -2.25 -15.23
C PRO A 36 24.07 -2.92 -13.88
N TYR A 37 23.17 -2.32 -13.08
CA TYR A 37 22.75 -2.78 -11.76
C TYR A 37 21.58 -3.77 -11.80
N ASN A 38 20.89 -3.94 -12.93
CA ASN A 38 19.69 -4.78 -12.97
C ASN A 38 20.00 -6.21 -12.50
N TYR A 39 19.15 -6.72 -11.61
CA TYR A 39 19.23 -8.02 -10.95
C TYR A 39 20.36 -8.16 -9.92
N ASP A 40 21.06 -7.09 -9.54
CA ASP A 40 22.12 -7.20 -8.54
C ASP A 40 21.58 -7.59 -7.15
N PHE A 41 20.36 -7.19 -6.79
CA PHE A 41 19.73 -7.68 -5.56
C PHE A 41 19.51 -9.20 -5.61
N PHE A 42 19.06 -9.72 -6.75
CA PHE A 42 18.93 -11.17 -6.97
C PHE A 42 20.27 -11.91 -6.86
N TYR A 43 21.34 -11.38 -7.47
CA TYR A 43 22.64 -12.05 -7.48
C TYR A 43 23.41 -11.94 -6.16
N ARG A 44 23.33 -10.78 -5.49
CA ARG A 44 24.10 -10.48 -4.29
C ARG A 44 23.38 -10.85 -3.00
N ASN A 45 22.07 -10.66 -2.96
CA ASN A 45 21.21 -10.81 -1.78
C ASN A 45 20.05 -11.78 -2.08
N ASN A 46 20.38 -12.95 -2.63
CA ASN A 46 19.38 -13.90 -3.17
C ASN A 46 18.34 -14.36 -2.14
N GLU A 47 18.72 -14.54 -0.87
CA GLU A 47 17.75 -14.91 0.18
C GLU A 47 16.71 -13.80 0.42
N SER A 48 17.15 -12.55 0.43
CA SER A 48 16.28 -11.38 0.57
C SER A 48 15.37 -11.22 -0.67
N TYR A 49 15.91 -11.46 -1.87
CA TYR A 49 15.13 -11.49 -3.11
C TYR A 49 14.03 -12.56 -3.08
N ASP A 50 14.37 -13.78 -2.65
CA ASP A 50 13.43 -14.88 -2.49
C ASP A 50 12.32 -14.52 -1.48
N MET A 51 12.68 -13.87 -0.37
CA MET A 51 11.72 -13.38 0.62
C MET A 51 10.77 -12.33 0.05
N SER A 52 11.29 -11.36 -0.71
CA SER A 52 10.47 -10.40 -1.48
C SER A 52 9.50 -11.11 -2.43
N SER A 53 9.98 -12.12 -3.15
CA SER A 53 9.17 -12.91 -4.10
C SER A 53 7.99 -13.63 -3.41
N ALA A 54 8.21 -14.15 -2.20
CA ALA A 54 7.14 -14.76 -1.40
C ALA A 54 6.09 -13.75 -0.93
N ILE A 55 6.52 -12.55 -0.53
CA ILE A 55 5.63 -11.45 -0.13
C ILE A 55 4.77 -11.00 -1.32
N HIS A 56 5.36 -10.79 -2.50
CA HIS A 56 4.63 -10.37 -3.69
C HIS A 56 3.66 -11.46 -4.19
N PHE A 57 4.01 -12.75 -4.05
CA PHE A 57 3.05 -13.85 -4.23
C PHE A 57 1.81 -13.66 -3.36
N ALA A 58 2.00 -13.42 -2.05
CA ALA A 58 0.89 -13.28 -1.12
C ALA A 58 -0.03 -12.12 -1.52
N HIS A 59 0.56 -10.98 -1.90
CA HIS A 59 -0.22 -9.84 -2.38
C HIS A 59 -1.06 -10.20 -3.61
N GLY A 60 -0.48 -10.85 -4.61
CA GLY A 60 -1.16 -11.23 -5.86
C GLY A 60 -2.27 -12.24 -5.64
N TYR A 61 -2.00 -13.25 -4.82
CA TYR A 61 -2.94 -14.31 -4.49
C TYR A 61 -4.17 -13.79 -3.72
N GLN A 62 -3.96 -12.88 -2.74
CA GLN A 62 -5.04 -12.38 -1.89
C GLN A 62 -6.15 -11.68 -2.68
N HIS A 63 -5.82 -10.93 -3.74
CA HIS A 63 -6.84 -10.18 -4.50
C HIS A 63 -7.91 -11.10 -5.10
N ASP A 64 -7.51 -12.21 -5.74
CA ASP A 64 -8.45 -13.18 -6.30
C ASP A 64 -9.22 -13.92 -5.19
N ILE A 65 -8.57 -14.18 -4.05
CA ILE A 65 -9.23 -14.83 -2.92
C ILE A 65 -10.37 -13.98 -2.38
N LEU A 66 -10.14 -12.68 -2.14
CA LEU A 66 -11.15 -11.78 -1.59
C LEU A 66 -12.35 -11.62 -2.51
N GLU A 67 -12.12 -11.48 -3.81
CA GLU A 67 -13.23 -11.28 -4.75
C GLU A 67 -14.04 -12.56 -4.99
N LYS A 68 -13.40 -13.73 -4.98
CA LYS A 68 -14.04 -14.99 -5.36
C LYS A 68 -14.60 -15.77 -4.18
N THR A 69 -14.34 -15.31 -2.96
CA THR A 69 -14.77 -15.98 -1.73
C THR A 69 -15.86 -15.15 -1.06
N PRO A 70 -17.06 -15.72 -0.81
CA PRO A 70 -18.06 -15.02 -0.04
C PRO A 70 -17.56 -14.74 1.38
N LEU A 71 -17.91 -13.58 1.94
CA LEU A 71 -17.48 -13.14 3.26
C LEU A 71 -17.86 -14.15 4.33
N SER A 72 -18.97 -14.87 4.20
CA SER A 72 -19.36 -15.94 5.14
C SER A 72 -18.32 -17.07 5.31
N ARG A 73 -17.34 -17.16 4.42
CA ARG A 73 -16.20 -18.09 4.49
C ARG A 73 -14.89 -17.42 4.94
N HIS A 74 -14.92 -16.18 5.41
CA HIS A 74 -13.73 -15.41 5.72
C HIS A 74 -12.77 -16.15 6.67
N GLN A 75 -13.26 -16.69 7.78
CA GLN A 75 -12.40 -17.31 8.80
C GLN A 75 -11.60 -18.52 8.29
N PRO A 76 -12.21 -19.59 7.73
CA PRO A 76 -11.43 -20.72 7.22
C PRO A 76 -10.53 -20.32 6.05
N VAL A 77 -10.94 -19.35 5.22
CA VAL A 77 -10.12 -18.88 4.11
C VAL A 77 -8.93 -18.06 4.59
N ASP A 78 -9.09 -17.23 5.62
CA ASP A 78 -7.99 -16.51 6.26
C ASP A 78 -6.96 -17.49 6.82
N ASP A 79 -7.41 -18.57 7.47
CA ASP A 79 -6.53 -19.63 7.98
C ASP A 79 -5.77 -20.35 6.86
N GLU A 80 -6.48 -20.76 5.79
CA GLU A 80 -5.90 -21.47 4.65
C GLU A 80 -4.90 -20.60 3.87
N THR A 81 -5.25 -19.33 3.64
CA THR A 81 -4.39 -18.39 2.91
C THR A 81 -3.16 -18.01 3.72
N TYR A 82 -3.31 -17.71 5.01
CA TYR A 82 -2.18 -17.43 5.90
C TYR A 82 -1.19 -18.60 5.94
N ALA A 83 -1.67 -19.84 6.06
CA ALA A 83 -0.82 -21.03 6.01
C ALA A 83 -0.04 -21.14 4.69
N LYS A 84 -0.68 -20.78 3.57
CA LYS A 84 -0.02 -20.74 2.25
C LYS A 84 1.03 -19.65 2.15
N TYR A 85 0.79 -18.47 2.75
CA TYR A 85 1.77 -17.38 2.81
C TYR A 85 3.01 -17.79 3.59
N LEU A 86 2.82 -18.49 4.72
CA LEU A 86 3.93 -19.02 5.49
C LEU A 86 4.69 -20.09 4.70
N ASP A 87 4.01 -21.00 4.02
CA ASP A 87 4.68 -21.99 3.17
C ASP A 87 5.56 -21.33 2.12
N TYR A 88 5.07 -20.30 1.44
CA TYR A 88 5.86 -19.55 0.45
C TYR A 88 6.96 -18.72 1.11
N LEU A 89 6.77 -18.20 2.33
CA LEU A 89 7.83 -17.49 3.05
C LEU A 89 9.01 -18.43 3.40
N TYR A 90 8.72 -19.67 3.78
CA TYR A 90 9.75 -20.66 4.12
C TYR A 90 10.27 -21.44 2.90
N ASN A 91 9.47 -21.56 1.83
CA ASN A 91 9.80 -22.22 0.57
C ASN A 91 9.55 -21.25 -0.62
N PRO A 92 10.34 -20.17 -0.73
CA PRO A 92 10.06 -19.08 -1.65
C PRO A 92 10.21 -19.46 -3.13
N PRO A 93 9.38 -18.85 -4.01
CA PRO A 93 9.66 -18.81 -5.43
C PRO A 93 11.04 -18.21 -5.70
N LYS A 94 11.79 -18.81 -6.63
CA LYS A 94 13.15 -18.37 -7.01
C LYS A 94 13.18 -17.20 -7.98
N THR A 95 12.00 -16.77 -8.41
CA THR A 95 11.79 -15.68 -9.34
C THR A 95 10.52 -14.99 -8.93
N GLU A 96 10.52 -13.67 -9.01
CA GLU A 96 9.34 -12.87 -8.82
C GLU A 96 8.47 -12.88 -10.09
N PRO A 97 7.24 -13.44 -10.05
CA PRO A 97 6.33 -13.35 -11.16
C PRO A 97 5.42 -12.13 -11.01
N THR A 98 4.93 -11.63 -12.13
CA THR A 98 3.93 -10.54 -12.17
C THR A 98 2.67 -10.94 -11.41
N MET A 99 1.99 -9.96 -10.80
CA MET A 99 0.75 -10.17 -10.04
C MET A 99 -0.34 -10.89 -10.84
N GLU A 100 -0.41 -10.67 -12.17
CA GLU A 100 -1.34 -11.35 -13.07
C GLU A 100 -1.23 -12.88 -13.04
N TYR A 101 -0.04 -13.42 -12.75
CA TYR A 101 0.17 -14.86 -12.67
C TYR A 101 -0.57 -15.48 -11.47
N PHE A 102 -0.67 -14.76 -10.36
CA PHE A 102 -1.28 -15.26 -9.12
C PHE A 102 -2.71 -14.78 -8.87
N GLY A 103 -3.13 -13.66 -9.46
CA GLY A 103 -4.51 -13.19 -9.40
C GLY A 103 -5.11 -12.91 -10.78
N PRO A 104 -5.28 -13.94 -11.63
CA PRO A 104 -5.70 -13.76 -13.01
C PRO A 104 -7.14 -13.29 -13.16
N TYR A 105 -8.02 -13.48 -12.16
CA TYR A 105 -9.38 -12.96 -12.22
C TYR A 105 -9.37 -11.43 -12.11
N ILE A 106 -8.69 -10.90 -11.10
CA ILE A 106 -8.57 -9.45 -10.91
C ILE A 106 -7.79 -8.80 -12.05
N ALA A 107 -6.75 -9.43 -12.58
CA ALA A 107 -6.05 -8.94 -13.76
C ALA A 107 -6.96 -8.74 -14.98
N ARG A 108 -7.98 -9.59 -15.14
CA ARG A 108 -8.98 -9.46 -16.21
C ARG A 108 -10.02 -8.39 -15.92
N SER A 109 -10.48 -8.31 -14.67
CA SER A 109 -11.60 -7.44 -14.30
C SER A 109 -11.16 -5.99 -14.04
N MET A 110 -9.98 -5.79 -13.47
CA MET A 110 -9.50 -4.52 -12.90
C MET A 110 -8.01 -4.30 -13.20
N TRP A 111 -7.62 -4.36 -14.47
CA TRP A 111 -6.21 -4.36 -14.90
C TRP A 111 -5.35 -3.20 -14.35
N GLN A 112 -5.89 -1.98 -14.25
CA GLN A 112 -5.13 -0.83 -13.73
C GLN A 112 -4.62 -1.02 -12.30
N LEU A 113 -5.26 -1.88 -11.48
CA LEU A 113 -4.75 -2.22 -10.15
C LEU A 113 -3.40 -2.92 -10.24
N TYR A 114 -3.29 -3.93 -11.11
CA TYR A 114 -2.03 -4.66 -11.27
C TYR A 114 -0.99 -3.84 -11.98
N ARG A 115 -1.37 -3.03 -12.98
CA ARG A 115 -0.43 -2.04 -13.53
C ARG A 115 0.12 -1.13 -12.44
N ALA A 116 -0.73 -0.54 -11.60
CA ALA A 116 -0.26 0.36 -10.54
C ALA A 116 0.68 -0.35 -9.55
N ILE A 117 0.38 -1.60 -9.19
CA ILE A 117 1.18 -2.39 -8.25
C ILE A 117 2.48 -2.88 -8.89
N ASP A 118 2.42 -3.65 -9.97
CA ASP A 118 3.58 -4.27 -10.62
C ASP A 118 4.63 -3.22 -11.02
N TRP A 119 4.20 -2.05 -11.49
CA TRP A 119 5.11 -0.96 -11.83
C TRP A 119 5.83 -0.37 -10.63
N THR A 120 5.14 -0.34 -9.49
CA THR A 120 5.70 0.20 -8.27
C THR A 120 6.60 -0.83 -7.58
N HIS A 121 6.26 -2.13 -7.63
CA HIS A 121 7.17 -3.22 -7.27
C HIS A 121 8.44 -3.18 -8.12
N MET A 122 8.29 -3.05 -9.44
CA MET A 122 9.43 -2.90 -10.34
C MET A 122 10.31 -1.70 -9.92
N HIS A 123 9.72 -0.53 -9.63
CA HIS A 123 10.50 0.62 -9.12
C HIS A 123 11.27 0.27 -7.83
N HIS A 124 10.65 -0.45 -6.90
CA HIS A 124 11.31 -0.92 -5.67
C HIS A 124 12.44 -1.92 -5.94
N GLU A 125 12.21 -2.93 -6.78
CA GLU A 125 13.26 -3.86 -7.21
C GLU A 125 14.44 -3.13 -7.84
N GLN A 126 14.18 -2.13 -8.70
CA GLN A 126 15.22 -1.32 -9.31
C GLN A 126 16.03 -0.54 -8.27
N THR A 127 15.40 -0.02 -7.23
CA THR A 127 16.12 0.68 -6.17
C THR A 127 16.89 -0.27 -5.24
N TYR A 128 16.40 -1.48 -4.98
CA TYR A 128 17.19 -2.53 -4.33
C TYR A 128 18.44 -2.88 -5.15
N ASP A 129 18.27 -3.08 -6.45
CA ASP A 129 19.36 -3.36 -7.38
C ASP A 129 20.43 -2.27 -7.37
N ILE A 130 20.01 -0.99 -7.41
CA ILE A 130 20.92 0.15 -7.32
C ILE A 130 21.70 0.13 -6.01
N MET A 131 21.01 -0.10 -4.88
CA MET A 131 21.65 -0.16 -3.56
C MET A 131 22.59 -1.36 -3.42
N SER A 132 22.29 -2.47 -4.08
CA SER A 132 23.14 -3.66 -4.10
C SER A 132 24.30 -3.59 -5.07
N TYR A 133 24.22 -2.84 -6.17
CA TYR A 133 25.25 -2.88 -7.19
C TYR A 133 26.59 -2.25 -6.77
N GLN A 134 27.58 -3.08 -6.45
CA GLN A 134 28.86 -2.63 -5.87
C GLN A 134 29.66 -1.66 -6.72
N LYS A 135 29.49 -1.70 -8.05
CA LYS A 135 30.24 -0.82 -8.95
C LYS A 135 29.65 0.59 -9.06
N ILE A 136 28.49 0.86 -8.46
CA ILE A 136 28.08 2.24 -8.15
C ILE A 136 28.72 2.59 -6.80
N PRO A 137 29.66 3.56 -6.75
CA PRO A 137 30.22 4.04 -5.49
C PRO A 137 29.14 4.56 -4.55
N TRP A 138 29.37 4.46 -3.24
CA TRP A 138 28.41 4.90 -2.22
C TRP A 138 27.89 6.34 -2.43
N PRO A 139 28.75 7.35 -2.70
CA PRO A 139 28.29 8.72 -2.94
C PRO A 139 27.35 8.88 -4.14
N ASP A 140 27.43 7.97 -5.11
CA ASP A 140 26.67 8.03 -6.35
C ASP A 140 25.32 7.31 -6.24
N LYS A 141 25.10 6.46 -5.22
CA LYS A 141 23.87 5.67 -5.04
C LYS A 141 22.61 6.53 -5.13
N LYS A 142 22.63 7.70 -4.50
CA LYS A 142 21.51 8.65 -4.54
C LYS A 142 21.18 9.09 -5.97
N GLU A 143 22.17 9.48 -6.78
CA GLU A 143 21.93 9.95 -8.15
C GLU A 143 21.27 8.86 -9.01
N TRP A 144 21.73 7.61 -8.87
CA TRP A 144 21.15 6.47 -9.56
C TRP A 144 19.71 6.19 -9.11
N THR A 145 19.45 6.26 -7.80
CA THR A 145 18.08 6.13 -7.25
C THR A 145 17.16 7.23 -7.76
N ASP A 146 17.61 8.50 -7.74
CA ASP A 146 16.86 9.64 -8.26
C ASP A 146 16.56 9.50 -9.77
N ARG A 147 17.47 8.86 -10.52
CA ARG A 147 17.24 8.54 -11.94
C ARG A 147 16.15 7.48 -12.11
N SER A 148 16.10 6.47 -11.26
CA SER A 148 15.02 5.46 -11.27
C SER A 148 13.67 6.09 -10.94
N VAL A 149 13.60 6.92 -9.89
CA VAL A 149 12.39 7.66 -9.52
C VAL A 149 11.89 8.51 -10.70
N ARG A 150 12.76 9.32 -11.31
CA ARG A 150 12.38 10.15 -12.46
C ARG A 150 11.87 9.30 -13.63
N TYR A 151 12.54 8.20 -13.93
CA TYR A 151 12.07 7.29 -14.99
C TYR A 151 10.67 6.75 -14.70
N TYR A 152 10.42 6.31 -13.46
CA TYR A 152 9.11 5.84 -13.02
C TYR A 152 8.04 6.93 -13.19
N LEU A 153 8.29 8.15 -12.72
CA LEU A 153 7.36 9.27 -12.83
C LEU A 153 7.12 9.72 -14.29
N ASP A 154 8.17 9.72 -15.12
CA ASP A 154 8.10 10.25 -16.49
C ASP A 154 7.51 9.25 -17.49
N LYS A 155 7.70 7.95 -17.27
CA LYS A 155 7.37 6.90 -18.25
C LYS A 155 6.12 6.12 -17.91
N PHE A 156 5.76 6.06 -16.63
CA PHE A 156 4.52 5.42 -16.23
C PHE A 156 3.38 6.44 -16.24
N ASP A 157 2.20 6.03 -16.67
CA ASP A 157 1.04 6.91 -16.86
C ASP A 157 0.17 7.06 -15.61
N ILE A 158 0.36 6.21 -14.61
CA ILE A 158 -0.33 6.26 -13.31
C ILE A 158 0.63 6.07 -12.11
N PRO A 159 1.79 6.74 -12.08
CA PRO A 159 2.77 6.55 -11.01
C PRO A 159 2.18 6.94 -9.66
N ARG A 160 2.57 6.24 -8.60
CA ARG A 160 2.21 6.62 -7.23
C ARG A 160 2.84 7.97 -6.89
N SER A 161 2.15 8.72 -6.05
CA SER A 161 2.61 10.04 -5.63
C SER A 161 3.92 9.94 -4.83
N ILE A 162 4.74 10.99 -4.96
CA ILE A 162 5.90 11.27 -4.11
C ILE A 162 5.53 12.10 -2.88
N ALA A 163 4.28 12.56 -2.76
CA ALA A 163 3.82 13.21 -1.55
C ALA A 163 3.69 12.16 -0.41
N PRO A 164 3.94 12.55 0.85
CA PRO A 164 3.77 11.66 1.99
C PRO A 164 2.36 11.05 2.04
N LEU A 165 2.25 9.84 2.58
CA LEU A 165 0.98 9.12 2.71
C LEU A 165 -0.10 9.94 3.43
N ASP A 166 0.31 10.80 4.37
CA ASP A 166 -0.56 11.79 5.03
C ASP A 166 -1.42 12.60 4.06
N ILE A 167 -0.90 12.96 2.89
CA ILE A 167 -1.62 13.74 1.88
C ILE A 167 -2.45 12.82 0.98
N THR A 168 -1.87 11.73 0.50
CA THR A 168 -2.52 10.87 -0.49
C THR A 168 -3.68 10.08 0.12
N MET A 169 -3.62 9.70 1.40
CA MET A 169 -4.75 9.09 2.12
C MET A 169 -5.92 10.05 2.25
N ARG A 170 -5.64 11.33 2.48
CA ARG A 170 -6.65 12.39 2.48
C ARG A 170 -7.27 12.56 1.09
N ARG A 171 -6.47 12.53 0.02
CA ARG A 171 -6.98 12.52 -1.37
C ARG A 171 -7.81 11.28 -1.69
N ALA A 172 -7.39 10.11 -1.20
CA ALA A 172 -8.09 8.85 -1.41
C ALA A 172 -9.50 8.89 -0.81
N GLY A 173 -9.71 9.62 0.29
CA GLY A 173 -11.04 9.90 0.83
C GLY A 173 -11.79 8.63 1.25
N VAL A 174 -11.08 7.65 1.78
CA VAL A 174 -11.62 6.31 2.05
C VAL A 174 -12.31 6.19 3.40
N MET A 175 -11.93 7.00 4.41
CA MET A 175 -12.29 6.80 5.82
C MET A 175 -13.76 6.44 6.05
N MET A 176 -14.67 7.14 5.39
CA MET A 176 -16.11 6.96 5.61
C MET A 176 -16.79 6.04 4.63
N LYS A 177 -16.09 5.51 3.62
CA LYS A 177 -16.60 4.52 2.67
C LYS A 177 -17.00 3.22 3.38
N PRO A 178 -17.99 2.47 2.85
CA PRO A 178 -18.57 1.33 3.58
C PRO A 178 -17.63 0.12 3.66
N TYR A 179 -16.54 0.13 2.90
CA TYR A 179 -15.53 -0.93 2.89
C TYR A 179 -14.36 -0.66 3.85
N THR A 180 -14.20 0.55 4.38
CA THR A 180 -12.98 0.86 5.13
C THR A 180 -12.92 0.04 6.41
N THR A 181 -11.77 -0.63 6.62
CA THR A 181 -11.48 -1.64 7.66
C THR A 181 -12.10 -3.02 7.45
N TYR A 182 -12.74 -3.32 6.31
CA TYR A 182 -13.37 -4.64 6.11
C TYR A 182 -12.37 -5.80 6.15
N PHE A 183 -11.24 -5.67 5.44
CA PHE A 183 -10.26 -6.73 5.32
C PHE A 183 -9.59 -7.01 6.66
N ARG A 184 -9.08 -5.97 7.34
CA ARG A 184 -8.41 -6.15 8.63
C ARG A 184 -9.32 -6.76 9.71
N ASN A 185 -10.62 -6.48 9.67
CA ASN A 185 -11.58 -6.99 10.65
C ASN A 185 -11.90 -8.47 10.39
N ASN A 186 -12.05 -8.86 9.12
CA ASN A 186 -12.52 -10.20 8.75
C ASN A 186 -11.41 -11.19 8.37
N TYR A 187 -10.22 -10.70 8.00
CA TYR A 187 -9.06 -11.50 7.62
C TYR A 187 -7.81 -11.08 8.42
N PRO A 188 -7.87 -11.09 9.77
CA PRO A 188 -6.80 -10.56 10.60
C PRO A 188 -5.45 -11.26 10.40
N LYS A 189 -5.42 -12.56 10.09
CA LYS A 189 -4.14 -13.29 9.91
C LYS A 189 -3.46 -12.85 8.62
N SER A 190 -4.21 -12.81 7.52
CA SER A 190 -3.71 -12.30 6.25
C SER A 190 -3.30 -10.82 6.37
N ASN A 191 -4.12 -9.99 7.02
CA ASN A 191 -3.77 -8.59 7.27
C ASN A 191 -2.45 -8.44 8.05
N ASN A 192 -2.27 -9.24 9.09
CA ASN A 192 -1.05 -9.20 9.91
C ASN A 192 0.18 -9.71 9.14
N TYR A 193 0.02 -10.70 8.26
CA TYR A 193 1.08 -11.08 7.31
C TYR A 193 1.49 -9.89 6.42
N PHE A 194 0.52 -9.11 5.93
CA PHE A 194 0.85 -7.93 5.15
C PHE A 194 1.50 -6.82 5.98
N TYR A 195 1.16 -6.66 7.26
CA TYR A 195 1.92 -5.76 8.14
C TYR A 195 3.36 -6.22 8.36
N PHE A 196 3.62 -7.53 8.41
CA PHE A 196 4.98 -8.06 8.35
C PHE A 196 5.68 -7.73 7.02
N ALA A 197 5.02 -7.93 5.88
CA ALA A 197 5.56 -7.57 4.57
C ALA A 197 5.91 -6.08 4.49
N HIS A 198 5.02 -5.22 4.98
CA HIS A 198 5.19 -3.77 4.99
C HIS A 198 6.26 -3.30 5.98
N TRP A 199 6.64 -4.13 6.97
CA TRP A 199 7.83 -3.92 7.81
C TRP A 199 9.11 -4.37 7.10
N TRP A 200 9.11 -5.53 6.45
CA TRP A 200 10.34 -6.12 5.91
C TRP A 200 10.94 -5.26 4.80
N HIS A 201 10.14 -4.81 3.84
CA HIS A 201 10.66 -4.07 2.70
C HIS A 201 11.40 -2.77 3.09
N PRO A 202 10.86 -1.86 3.94
CA PRO A 202 11.61 -0.71 4.42
C PRO A 202 12.85 -1.09 5.23
N ILE A 203 12.74 -2.12 6.08
CA ILE A 203 13.85 -2.58 6.92
C ILE A 203 15.00 -3.14 6.08
N ALA A 204 14.72 -3.78 4.94
CA ALA A 204 15.75 -4.23 4.01
C ALA A 204 16.55 -3.06 3.43
N TYR A 205 15.90 -1.97 3.01
CA TYR A 205 16.59 -0.75 2.60
C TYR A 205 17.39 -0.13 3.74
N GLU A 206 16.82 -0.09 4.95
CA GLU A 206 17.52 0.48 6.09
C GLU A 206 18.76 -0.35 6.45
N ALA A 207 18.69 -1.68 6.30
CA ALA A 207 19.85 -2.57 6.43
C ALA A 207 20.91 -2.26 5.37
N GLN A 208 20.51 -2.00 4.12
CA GLN A 208 21.43 -1.52 3.09
C GLN A 208 22.05 -0.16 3.45
N MET A 209 21.27 0.72 4.08
CA MET A 209 21.72 2.04 4.50
C MET A 209 22.73 2.03 5.66
N ILE A 210 22.74 1.00 6.50
CA ILE A 210 23.72 0.87 7.59
C ILE A 210 24.90 -0.04 7.22
N GLY A 211 24.70 -0.97 6.28
CA GLY A 211 25.71 -1.94 5.87
C GLY A 211 26.61 -1.48 4.72
N GLY A 212 26.36 -0.32 4.12
CA GLY A 212 27.22 0.23 3.07
C GLY A 212 27.15 -0.55 1.76
N ASN A 213 28.25 -0.66 1.05
CA ASN A 213 28.34 -1.22 -0.30
C ASN A 213 29.15 -2.52 -0.37
N ASP A 214 29.56 -3.09 0.77
CA ASP A 214 30.44 -4.28 0.84
C ASP A 214 29.76 -5.50 1.52
N SER A 215 30.54 -6.50 1.94
CA SER A 215 29.99 -7.70 2.61
C SER A 215 29.15 -7.39 3.87
N GLN A 216 29.32 -6.23 4.49
CA GLN A 216 28.53 -5.81 5.65
C GLN A 216 27.06 -5.55 5.28
N GLN A 217 26.78 -5.09 4.06
CA GLN A 217 25.41 -5.00 3.53
C GLN A 217 24.71 -6.36 3.54
N VAL A 218 25.42 -7.39 3.04
CA VAL A 218 24.90 -8.77 2.97
C VAL A 218 24.64 -9.28 4.38
N ALA A 219 25.58 -9.07 5.31
CA ALA A 219 25.43 -9.48 6.70
C ALA A 219 24.22 -8.81 7.39
N ALA A 220 24.00 -7.52 7.16
CA ALA A 220 22.86 -6.79 7.71
C ALA A 220 21.53 -7.32 7.18
N LEU A 221 21.44 -7.61 5.88
CA LEU A 221 20.25 -8.19 5.26
C LEU A 221 19.98 -9.61 5.76
N THR A 222 21.01 -10.45 5.89
CA THR A 222 20.87 -11.80 6.49
C THR A 222 20.32 -11.73 7.92
N ASP A 223 20.79 -10.77 8.72
CA ASP A 223 20.28 -10.54 10.07
C ASP A 223 18.79 -10.13 10.07
N VAL A 224 18.39 -9.25 9.15
CA VAL A 224 17.00 -8.82 8.96
C VAL A 224 16.10 -9.97 8.53
N ASP A 225 16.52 -10.76 7.53
CA ASP A 225 15.73 -11.87 7.01
C ASP A 225 15.51 -12.93 8.09
N LYS A 226 16.56 -13.23 8.87
CA LYS A 226 16.48 -14.11 10.03
C LYS A 226 15.53 -13.54 11.10
N LEU A 227 15.66 -12.27 11.44
CA LEU A 227 14.76 -11.59 12.39
C LEU A 227 13.30 -11.70 11.93
N GLY A 228 13.04 -11.41 10.65
CA GLY A 228 11.73 -11.48 10.04
C GLY A 228 11.11 -12.87 10.14
N LYS A 229 11.85 -13.90 9.70
CA LYS A 229 11.37 -15.29 9.68
C LYS A 229 11.20 -15.92 11.08
N THR A 230 11.94 -15.44 12.08
CA THR A 230 11.95 -16.08 13.42
C THR A 230 11.12 -15.33 14.46
N ILE A 231 11.08 -14.01 14.38
CA ILE A 231 10.44 -13.15 15.39
C ILE A 231 9.24 -12.43 14.78
N VAL A 232 9.45 -11.62 13.74
CA VAL A 232 8.43 -10.65 13.31
C VAL A 232 7.21 -11.33 12.67
N VAL A 233 7.39 -12.39 11.88
CA VAL A 233 6.23 -13.10 11.32
C VAL A 233 5.34 -13.74 12.40
N ASN A 234 5.90 -14.07 13.56
CA ASN A 234 5.18 -14.68 14.68
C ASN A 234 4.54 -13.65 15.62
N ASP A 235 5.03 -12.40 15.59
CA ASP A 235 4.53 -11.27 16.38
C ASP A 235 4.50 -10.00 15.50
N PRO A 236 3.68 -9.99 14.43
CA PRO A 236 3.75 -8.95 13.40
C PRO A 236 3.28 -7.60 13.94
N PRO A 237 3.67 -6.49 13.29
CA PRO A 237 3.14 -5.18 13.63
C PRO A 237 1.61 -5.18 13.59
N LEU A 238 0.98 -4.42 14.48
CA LEU A 238 -0.49 -4.29 14.52
C LEU A 238 -1.02 -3.11 13.68
N ARG A 239 -0.14 -2.49 12.90
CA ARG A 239 -0.44 -1.44 11.93
C ARG A 239 0.60 -1.46 10.81
N MET A 240 0.32 -0.76 9.72
CA MET A 240 1.37 -0.42 8.77
C MET A 240 2.37 0.52 9.45
N LEU A 241 3.65 0.15 9.42
CA LEU A 241 4.75 1.03 9.80
C LEU A 241 5.11 1.87 8.58
N LEU A 242 5.23 3.18 8.75
CA LEU A 242 5.61 4.05 7.64
C LEU A 242 7.11 3.99 7.42
N SER A 243 7.53 4.17 6.17
CA SER A 243 8.93 4.20 5.76
C SER A 243 9.79 5.12 6.63
N ARG A 244 9.27 6.29 7.01
CA ARG A 244 9.98 7.24 7.89
C ARG A 244 10.19 6.77 9.34
N GLU A 245 9.43 5.79 9.80
CA GLU A 245 9.55 5.22 11.16
C GLU A 245 10.62 4.12 11.21
N VAL A 246 10.69 3.28 10.19
CA VAL A 246 11.53 2.06 10.18
C VAL A 246 12.70 2.11 9.19
N MET A 247 12.68 3.07 8.26
CA MET A 247 13.67 3.29 7.22
C MET A 247 14.05 4.78 7.11
N PRO A 248 14.48 5.42 8.22
CA PRO A 248 14.71 6.86 8.27
C PRO A 248 15.88 7.30 7.37
N ARG A 249 16.95 6.51 7.24
CA ARG A 249 18.15 6.91 6.48
C ARG A 249 17.87 6.91 4.99
N TYR A 250 17.23 5.85 4.47
CA TYR A 250 16.83 5.80 3.07
C TYR A 250 15.76 6.86 2.75
N SER A 251 14.80 7.07 3.64
CA SER A 251 13.76 8.11 3.48
C SER A 251 14.36 9.52 3.39
N ARG A 252 15.50 9.78 4.02
CA ARG A 252 16.23 11.06 3.85
C ARG A 252 17.01 11.11 2.53
N MET A 253 17.57 9.99 2.09
CA MET A 253 18.31 9.85 0.82
C MET A 253 17.41 10.07 -0.39
N SER A 254 16.28 9.34 -0.45
CA SER A 254 15.28 9.42 -1.52
C SER A 254 13.86 9.42 -0.93
N PRO A 255 13.40 10.57 -0.39
CA PRO A 255 12.06 10.68 0.17
C PRO A 255 10.96 10.42 -0.86
N GLU A 256 11.22 10.72 -2.14
CA GLU A 256 10.33 10.39 -3.25
C GLU A 256 10.05 8.88 -3.29
N SER A 257 11.12 8.06 -3.23
CA SER A 257 10.99 6.61 -3.27
C SER A 257 10.35 6.05 -1.99
N GLY A 258 10.68 6.60 -0.82
CA GLY A 258 10.05 6.21 0.44
C GLY A 258 8.55 6.52 0.48
N ASN A 259 8.14 7.67 -0.03
CA ASN A 259 6.72 8.02 -0.11
C ASN A 259 5.97 7.18 -1.16
N ILE A 260 6.58 6.90 -2.32
CA ILE A 260 6.03 5.95 -3.31
C ILE A 260 5.77 4.59 -2.67
N PHE A 261 6.70 4.13 -1.83
CA PHE A 261 6.56 2.88 -1.07
C PHE A 261 5.33 2.91 -0.16
N ASP A 262 5.24 3.88 0.76
CA ASP A 262 4.09 3.97 1.68
C ASP A 262 2.74 4.07 0.93
N ASN A 263 2.72 4.80 -0.18
CA ASN A 263 1.56 4.96 -1.04
C ASN A 263 1.11 3.66 -1.72
N LEU A 264 2.05 2.82 -2.16
CA LEU A 264 1.74 1.50 -2.72
C LEU A 264 1.19 0.55 -1.65
N HIS A 265 1.86 0.46 -0.50
CA HIS A 265 1.49 -0.49 0.54
C HIS A 265 0.11 -0.18 1.13
N MET A 266 -0.25 1.10 1.18
CA MET A 266 -1.61 1.50 1.51
C MET A 266 -2.62 1.21 0.39
N LEU A 267 -2.23 1.31 -0.89
CA LEU A 267 -3.10 0.91 -2.01
C LEU A 267 -3.48 -0.58 -1.92
N HIS A 268 -2.55 -1.46 -1.52
CA HIS A 268 -2.87 -2.87 -1.24
C HIS A 268 -3.98 -3.00 -0.19
N GLY A 269 -3.79 -2.37 0.98
CA GLY A 269 -4.78 -2.41 2.06
C GLY A 269 -6.16 -1.91 1.63
N ILE A 270 -6.22 -0.79 0.91
CA ILE A 270 -7.49 -0.25 0.38
C ILE A 270 -8.11 -1.19 -0.66
N ALA A 271 -7.29 -1.80 -1.52
CA ALA A 271 -7.79 -2.75 -2.50
C ALA A 271 -8.38 -3.99 -1.83
N TYR A 272 -7.75 -4.49 -0.77
CA TYR A 272 -8.30 -5.60 0.02
C TYR A 272 -9.62 -5.27 0.66
N ASP A 273 -9.74 -4.09 1.28
CA ASP A 273 -11.00 -3.61 1.85
C ASP A 273 -12.13 -3.57 0.78
N ILE A 274 -11.85 -3.01 -0.41
CA ILE A 274 -12.84 -2.93 -1.50
C ILE A 274 -13.24 -4.32 -2.03
N LEU A 275 -12.28 -5.22 -2.23
CA LEU A 275 -12.54 -6.56 -2.77
C LEU A 275 -13.29 -7.44 -1.75
N ALA A 276 -12.99 -7.31 -0.46
CA ALA A 276 -13.68 -8.03 0.62
C ALA A 276 -15.13 -7.55 0.83
N TYR A 277 -15.47 -6.33 0.40
CA TYR A 277 -16.79 -5.75 0.62
C TYR A 277 -17.84 -6.32 -0.37
N GLU A 278 -18.81 -7.08 0.13
CA GLU A 278 -19.84 -7.74 -0.70
C GLU A 278 -20.97 -6.81 -1.17
N GLY A 279 -21.04 -5.58 -0.64
CA GLY A 279 -22.15 -4.67 -0.94
C GLY A 279 -22.14 -4.08 -2.35
N TRP A 280 -21.10 -4.35 -3.14
CA TRP A 280 -20.91 -3.81 -4.49
C TRP A 280 -20.64 -4.91 -5.52
N THR A 281 -21.12 -4.67 -6.74
CA THR A 281 -20.77 -5.48 -7.91
C THR A 281 -19.30 -5.30 -8.29
N ILE A 282 -18.74 -6.22 -9.08
CA ILE A 282 -17.37 -6.13 -9.60
C ILE A 282 -17.13 -4.80 -10.36
N GLU A 283 -18.10 -4.32 -11.12
CA GLU A 283 -17.99 -3.06 -11.87
C GLU A 283 -17.99 -1.83 -10.95
N GLU A 284 -18.71 -1.89 -9.84
CA GLU A 284 -18.71 -0.85 -8.82
C GLU A 284 -17.41 -0.83 -8.03
N LYS A 285 -16.93 -2.00 -7.59
CA LYS A 285 -15.60 -2.16 -6.99
C LYS A 285 -14.51 -1.62 -7.93
N LYS A 286 -14.60 -1.92 -9.22
CA LYS A 286 -13.66 -1.46 -10.25
C LYS A 286 -13.65 0.07 -10.35
N LYS A 287 -14.82 0.70 -10.41
CA LYS A 287 -14.94 2.16 -10.43
C LYS A 287 -14.32 2.80 -9.20
N GLU A 288 -14.56 2.23 -8.02
CA GLU A 288 -13.96 2.75 -6.80
C GLU A 288 -12.44 2.55 -6.77
N LEU A 289 -11.94 1.37 -7.12
CA LEU A 289 -10.50 1.08 -7.19
C LEU A 289 -9.81 2.08 -8.11
N TYR A 290 -10.36 2.34 -9.30
CA TYR A 290 -9.74 3.25 -10.26
C TYR A 290 -9.76 4.70 -9.77
N ARG A 291 -10.81 5.10 -9.05
CA ARG A 291 -10.85 6.39 -8.35
C ARG A 291 -9.73 6.49 -7.31
N VAL A 292 -9.56 5.48 -6.47
CA VAL A 292 -8.49 5.44 -5.44
C VAL A 292 -7.10 5.46 -6.09
N ILE A 293 -6.89 4.63 -7.12
CA ILE A 293 -5.64 4.58 -7.88
C ILE A 293 -5.29 5.98 -8.42
N ASN A 294 -6.25 6.70 -8.99
CA ASN A 294 -6.03 8.05 -9.48
C ASN A 294 -5.80 9.07 -8.34
N ALA A 295 -6.49 8.93 -7.22
CA ALA A 295 -6.35 9.84 -6.07
C ALA A 295 -4.99 9.71 -5.38
N MET A 296 -4.41 8.51 -5.37
CA MET A 296 -3.08 8.22 -4.83
C MET A 296 -1.95 8.29 -5.87
N ALA A 297 -2.30 8.61 -7.12
CA ALA A 297 -1.30 8.85 -8.17
C ALA A 297 -0.58 10.18 -7.94
N TYR A 298 0.61 10.31 -8.53
CA TYR A 298 1.36 11.54 -8.60
C TYR A 298 0.57 12.63 -9.30
N HIS A 299 0.47 13.79 -8.66
CA HIS A 299 -0.07 15.01 -9.26
C HIS A 299 1.03 16.10 -9.28
N PRO A 300 1.10 16.91 -10.35
CA PRO A 300 2.04 18.04 -10.38
C PRO A 300 1.90 18.94 -9.14
N GLY A 301 3.04 19.23 -8.50
CA GLY A 301 3.10 20.01 -7.26
C GLY A 301 3.23 19.15 -6.00
N ASP A 302 3.23 17.81 -6.10
CA ASP A 302 3.53 16.90 -4.99
C ASP A 302 4.98 17.05 -4.49
N GLU A 303 5.89 17.53 -5.34
CA GLU A 303 7.30 17.82 -5.01
C GLU A 303 7.44 18.75 -3.81
N LYS A 304 6.48 19.68 -3.62
CA LYS A 304 6.54 20.65 -2.51
C LYS A 304 6.37 19.99 -1.14
N TYR A 305 5.84 18.75 -1.10
CA TYR A 305 5.52 18.03 0.13
C TYR A 305 6.45 16.86 0.40
N VAL A 306 7.26 16.46 -0.58
CA VAL A 306 8.04 15.22 -0.55
C VAL A 306 8.87 15.05 0.73
N ARG A 307 9.41 16.16 1.28
CA ARG A 307 10.22 16.20 2.51
C ARG A 307 9.47 16.63 3.77
N LYS A 308 8.15 16.84 3.70
CA LYS A 308 7.31 17.31 4.81
C LYS A 308 6.88 16.15 5.70
N PHE A 309 7.84 15.55 6.40
CA PHE A 309 7.59 14.50 7.38
C PHE A 309 8.58 14.53 8.54
N GLN A 310 8.23 13.86 9.64
CA GLN A 310 9.05 13.74 10.84
C GLN A 310 9.79 12.39 10.87
N LEU A 311 10.90 12.34 11.61
CA LEU A 311 11.67 11.12 11.85
C LEU A 311 11.58 10.76 13.34
N PRO A 312 10.58 9.97 13.76
CA PRO A 312 10.41 9.64 15.19
C PRO A 312 11.54 8.73 15.71
N HIS A 313 12.17 7.93 14.84
CA HIS A 313 13.20 6.96 15.19
C HIS A 313 14.41 7.05 14.24
N PRO A 314 15.14 8.17 14.21
CA PRO A 314 16.20 8.41 13.21
C PRO A 314 17.37 7.42 13.31
N ASP A 315 17.56 6.82 14.49
CA ASP A 315 18.69 5.94 14.81
C ASP A 315 18.31 4.46 14.88
N VAL A 316 17.14 4.05 14.37
CA VAL A 316 16.66 2.66 14.40
C VAL A 316 17.72 1.70 13.86
N ASP A 317 17.93 0.57 14.55
CA ASP A 317 18.71 -0.55 14.02
C ASP A 317 17.72 -1.52 13.34
N PRO A 318 17.76 -1.68 12.00
CA PRO A 318 16.86 -2.57 11.27
C PRO A 318 16.94 -4.04 11.70
N ARG A 319 18.03 -4.42 12.39
CA ARG A 319 18.25 -5.79 12.88
C ARG A 319 17.63 -6.05 14.26
N VAL A 320 16.86 -5.10 14.78
CA VAL A 320 16.14 -5.18 16.07
C VAL A 320 14.66 -4.92 15.84
N TYR A 321 13.82 -5.77 16.44
CA TYR A 321 12.36 -5.60 16.42
C TYR A 321 11.91 -4.94 17.72
N GLU A 322 11.79 -3.61 17.68
CA GLU A 322 11.54 -2.77 18.85
C GLU A 322 10.09 -2.87 19.37
N PRO A 323 9.85 -2.72 20.68
CA PRO A 323 8.50 -2.82 21.26
C PRO A 323 7.46 -1.88 20.62
N TRP A 324 7.86 -0.67 20.21
CA TRP A 324 6.94 0.30 19.61
C TRP A 324 6.40 -0.16 18.25
N MET A 325 7.15 -1.00 17.51
CA MET A 325 6.75 -1.54 16.20
C MET A 325 5.57 -2.51 16.31
N LYS A 326 5.39 -3.14 17.48
CA LYS A 326 4.36 -4.14 17.74
C LYS A 326 3.00 -3.53 18.04
N THR A 327 2.94 -2.23 18.33
CA THR A 327 1.73 -1.61 18.86
C THR A 327 0.83 -1.06 17.77
N VAL A 328 -0.44 -0.82 18.14
CA VAL A 328 -1.37 -0.07 17.30
C VAL A 328 -1.06 1.44 17.27
N GLU A 329 -0.14 1.93 18.09
CA GLU A 329 0.21 3.35 18.13
C GLU A 329 1.37 3.70 17.20
N GLY A 330 1.30 4.91 16.64
CA GLY A 330 2.30 5.51 15.77
C GLY A 330 1.69 6.13 14.52
N ASP A 331 2.52 6.39 13.50
CA ASP A 331 2.17 7.41 12.52
C ASP A 331 0.98 7.06 11.63
N MET A 332 0.83 5.80 11.24
CA MET A 332 -0.31 5.38 10.42
C MET A 332 -1.64 5.64 11.15
N ASN A 333 -1.75 5.24 12.41
CA ASN A 333 -3.00 5.40 13.17
C ASN A 333 -3.17 6.84 13.68
N ARG A 334 -2.07 7.58 13.95
CA ARG A 334 -2.10 9.03 14.16
C ARG A 334 -2.76 9.75 12.98
N MET A 335 -2.28 9.49 11.75
CA MET A 335 -2.83 10.07 10.53
C MET A 335 -4.33 9.76 10.39
N MET A 336 -4.74 8.50 10.58
CA MET A 336 -6.15 8.10 10.48
C MET A 336 -7.02 8.81 11.52
N ARG A 337 -6.55 8.93 12.78
CA ARG A 337 -7.23 9.69 13.83
C ARG A 337 -7.39 11.16 13.44
N GLU A 338 -6.34 11.80 12.94
CA GLU A 338 -6.41 13.18 12.52
C GLU A 338 -7.39 13.39 11.37
N MET A 339 -7.41 12.50 10.38
CA MET A 339 -8.40 12.51 9.31
C MET A 339 -9.82 12.43 9.86
N MET A 340 -10.06 11.55 10.85
CA MET A 340 -11.37 11.48 11.52
C MET A 340 -11.75 12.80 12.18
N MET A 341 -10.83 13.40 12.92
CA MET A 341 -11.03 14.70 13.58
C MET A 341 -11.28 15.84 12.58
N GLU A 342 -10.61 15.82 11.43
CA GLU A 342 -10.77 16.82 10.37
C GLU A 342 -12.12 16.72 9.65
N MET A 343 -12.66 15.51 9.48
CA MET A 343 -13.98 15.30 8.87
C MET A 343 -15.13 15.55 9.84
N MET A 344 -14.92 15.35 11.14
CA MET A 344 -15.96 15.33 12.15
C MET A 344 -16.87 16.58 12.15
N PRO A 345 -16.36 17.83 11.99
CA PRO A 345 -17.21 19.02 11.92
C PRO A 345 -18.15 19.07 10.71
N LEU A 346 -17.84 18.34 9.62
CA LEU A 346 -18.72 18.25 8.46
C LEU A 346 -19.82 17.21 8.64
N MET A 347 -19.56 16.22 9.48
CA MET A 347 -20.42 15.06 9.68
C MET A 347 -21.39 15.27 10.84
N MET A 348 -21.07 16.14 11.80
CA MET A 348 -21.93 16.42 12.95
C MET A 348 -21.76 17.87 13.41
N ASP A 349 -22.83 18.44 14.00
CA ASP A 349 -22.70 19.69 14.74
C ASP A 349 -21.86 19.44 16.00
N VAL A 350 -20.64 19.98 16.04
CA VAL A 350 -19.69 19.83 17.14
C VAL A 350 -20.26 20.33 18.48
N ASN A 351 -21.21 21.27 18.47
CA ASN A 351 -21.86 21.75 19.69
C ASN A 351 -22.87 20.75 20.26
N SER A 352 -23.33 19.81 19.43
CA SER A 352 -24.24 18.73 19.83
C SER A 352 -23.51 17.48 20.32
N MET A 353 -22.18 17.42 20.16
CA MET A 353 -21.37 16.27 20.55
C MET A 353 -20.90 16.40 22.00
N SER A 354 -21.40 15.54 22.88
CA SER A 354 -20.88 15.49 24.26
C SER A 354 -19.47 14.92 24.28
N ALA A 355 -18.66 15.31 25.28
CA ALA A 355 -17.32 14.75 25.49
C ALA A 355 -17.34 13.21 25.60
N GLN A 356 -18.38 12.64 26.21
CA GLN A 356 -18.57 11.19 26.31
C GLN A 356 -18.83 10.55 24.94
N MET A 357 -19.64 11.18 24.08
CA MET A 357 -19.90 10.69 22.73
C MET A 357 -18.62 10.75 21.89
N HIS A 358 -17.88 11.85 21.98
CA HIS A 358 -16.60 12.01 21.30
C HIS A 358 -15.60 10.92 21.74
N GLN A 359 -15.44 10.71 23.04
CA GLN A 359 -14.56 9.66 23.56
C GLN A 359 -14.97 8.29 23.04
N LYS A 360 -16.26 7.93 23.15
CA LYS A 360 -16.77 6.65 22.66
C LYS A 360 -16.56 6.47 21.15
N ALA A 361 -16.66 7.54 20.37
CA ALA A 361 -16.41 7.51 18.93
C ALA A 361 -14.93 7.22 18.66
N MET A 362 -14.02 7.90 19.36
CA MET A 362 -12.58 7.66 19.21
C MET A 362 -12.15 6.29 19.73
N ASP A 363 -12.79 5.77 20.78
CA ASP A 363 -12.54 4.41 21.28
C ASP A 363 -12.94 3.38 20.22
N GLN A 364 -14.17 3.46 19.67
CA GLN A 364 -14.63 2.57 18.60
C GLN A 364 -13.77 2.70 17.34
N PHE A 365 -13.34 3.91 17.03
CA PHE A 365 -12.43 4.17 15.92
C PHE A 365 -11.10 3.44 16.11
N MET A 366 -10.50 3.49 17.30
CA MET A 366 -9.25 2.79 17.58
C MET A 366 -9.42 1.27 17.58
N LEU A 367 -10.52 0.73 18.10
CA LEU A 367 -10.83 -0.71 17.98
C LEU A 367 -10.86 -1.14 16.52
N LYS A 368 -11.52 -0.34 15.64
CA LYS A 368 -11.58 -0.59 14.20
C LYS A 368 -10.24 -0.50 13.47
N LEU A 369 -9.24 0.17 14.04
CA LEU A 369 -7.90 0.23 13.45
C LEU A 369 -7.01 -0.93 13.88
N THR A 370 -7.38 -1.67 14.92
CA THR A 370 -6.72 -2.88 15.38
C THR A 370 -7.13 -4.08 14.51
N PRO A 371 -6.20 -4.95 14.09
CA PRO A 371 -6.54 -6.15 13.33
C PRO A 371 -7.47 -7.10 14.08
N GLY A 372 -8.50 -7.58 13.37
CA GLY A 372 -9.54 -8.46 13.90
C GLY A 372 -10.63 -7.69 14.64
N ILE A 373 -11.74 -8.38 14.93
CA ILE A 373 -12.83 -7.81 15.73
C ILE A 373 -12.44 -7.83 17.21
N GLN A 374 -12.37 -6.65 17.82
CA GLN A 374 -11.99 -6.48 19.21
C GLN A 374 -13.19 -6.64 20.17
N GLU A 375 -12.90 -6.93 21.44
CA GLU A 375 -13.94 -6.93 22.49
C GLU A 375 -14.60 -5.53 22.60
N GLY A 376 -15.93 -5.49 22.57
CA GLY A 376 -16.70 -4.25 22.65
C GLY A 376 -16.73 -3.45 21.33
N GLU A 377 -16.10 -3.92 20.26
CA GLU A 377 -16.19 -3.32 18.93
C GLU A 377 -17.59 -3.52 18.33
N PHE A 378 -18.12 -2.49 17.69
CA PHE A 378 -19.34 -2.62 16.91
C PHE A 378 -19.09 -3.32 15.58
N GLU A 379 -19.92 -4.32 15.24
CA GLU A 379 -19.87 -4.99 13.93
C GLU A 379 -19.95 -4.02 12.74
N GLY A 380 -19.30 -4.41 11.64
CA GLY A 380 -19.31 -3.72 10.34
C GLY A 380 -18.01 -2.98 10.02
N SER A 381 -18.12 -1.98 9.15
CA SER A 381 -17.02 -1.06 8.82
C SER A 381 -16.80 -0.01 9.92
N ILE A 382 -15.75 0.78 9.77
CA ILE A 382 -15.55 1.97 10.61
C ILE A 382 -16.74 2.95 10.50
N SER A 383 -17.35 3.08 9.32
CA SER A 383 -18.50 3.96 9.10
C SER A 383 -19.75 3.49 9.86
N ASP A 384 -19.94 2.17 9.97
CA ASP A 384 -21.07 1.56 10.70
C ASP A 384 -20.92 1.75 12.21
N ALA A 385 -19.70 1.57 12.73
CA ALA A 385 -19.38 1.86 14.12
C ALA A 385 -19.62 3.34 14.45
N MET A 386 -19.20 4.26 13.58
CA MET A 386 -19.44 5.69 13.77
C MET A 386 -20.93 6.01 13.80
N LYS A 387 -21.75 5.49 12.86
CA LYS A 387 -23.22 5.69 12.87
C LYS A 387 -23.88 5.19 14.15
N LYS A 388 -23.40 4.09 14.73
CA LYS A 388 -23.92 3.55 16.00
C LYS A 388 -23.61 4.47 17.19
N VAL A 389 -22.42 5.07 17.24
CA VAL A 389 -22.05 6.04 18.29
C VAL A 389 -22.73 7.39 18.08
N MET A 390 -22.83 7.81 16.82
CA MET A 390 -23.24 9.12 16.35
C MET A 390 -24.45 9.00 15.43
N PRO A 391 -25.66 8.72 15.94
CA PRO A 391 -26.84 8.42 15.12
C PRO A 391 -27.30 9.60 14.24
N ASN A 392 -26.96 10.83 14.64
CA ASN A 392 -27.26 12.05 13.88
C ASN A 392 -26.15 12.44 12.88
N MET A 393 -25.17 11.56 12.67
CA MET A 393 -24.07 11.79 11.74
C MET A 393 -24.62 11.92 10.31
N LYS A 394 -24.31 13.05 9.69
CA LYS A 394 -24.64 13.35 8.29
C LYS A 394 -23.66 12.62 7.39
N MET A 395 -24.21 11.74 6.56
CA MET A 395 -23.47 11.07 5.50
C MET A 395 -24.02 11.54 4.16
N ASP A 396 -23.13 11.95 3.26
CA ASP A 396 -23.51 12.24 1.88
C ASP A 396 -23.58 10.92 1.09
N GLU A 397 -24.78 10.39 0.89
CA GLU A 397 -25.03 9.13 0.19
C GLU A 397 -24.39 9.09 -1.21
N LYS A 398 -24.35 10.23 -1.91
CA LYS A 398 -23.71 10.31 -3.23
C LYS A 398 -22.21 10.11 -3.10
N SER A 399 -21.58 10.74 -2.12
CA SER A 399 -20.15 10.59 -1.83
C SER A 399 -19.79 9.17 -1.39
N MET A 400 -20.75 8.42 -0.83
CA MET A 400 -20.59 7.02 -0.43
C MET A 400 -20.68 6.02 -1.59
N SER A 401 -21.16 6.45 -2.75
CA SER A 401 -21.33 5.58 -3.91
C SER A 401 -19.98 5.15 -4.52
N PRO A 402 -19.92 3.98 -5.18
CA PRO A 402 -18.71 3.52 -5.86
C PRO A 402 -18.22 4.52 -6.92
N GLY A 403 -16.93 4.85 -6.90
CA GLY A 403 -16.31 5.79 -7.84
C GLY A 403 -16.64 7.26 -7.58
N ALA A 404 -17.48 7.59 -6.59
CA ALA A 404 -17.74 8.97 -6.20
C ALA A 404 -16.64 9.51 -5.29
N THR A 405 -16.18 10.74 -5.57
CA THR A 405 -15.18 11.44 -4.76
C THR A 405 -15.86 12.28 -3.68
N PRO A 406 -15.59 12.05 -2.37
CA PRO A 406 -16.14 12.85 -1.28
C PRO A 406 -15.43 14.21 -1.14
N GLN A 407 -15.55 15.07 -2.16
CA GLN A 407 -14.69 16.26 -2.32
C GLN A 407 -14.67 17.17 -1.09
N LYS A 408 -15.83 17.47 -0.49
CA LYS A 408 -15.90 18.32 0.71
C LYS A 408 -15.10 17.76 1.89
N MET A 409 -15.12 16.44 2.08
CA MET A 409 -14.35 15.79 3.15
C MET A 409 -12.86 15.83 2.84
N ILE A 410 -12.48 15.57 1.59
CA ILE A 410 -11.09 15.64 1.12
C ILE A 410 -10.52 17.04 1.34
N ASP A 411 -11.26 18.08 0.94
CA ASP A 411 -10.84 19.47 1.08
C ASP A 411 -10.62 19.84 2.55
N ALA A 412 -11.55 19.43 3.44
CA ALA A 412 -11.41 19.68 4.88
C ALA A 412 -10.21 18.94 5.49
N MET A 413 -9.99 17.68 5.13
CA MET A 413 -8.84 16.92 5.61
C MET A 413 -7.52 17.52 5.11
N LEU A 414 -7.43 17.89 3.83
CA LEU A 414 -6.22 18.52 3.28
C LEU A 414 -5.96 19.90 3.90
N GLN A 415 -7.00 20.69 4.14
CA GLN A 415 -6.89 21.96 4.85
C GLN A 415 -6.36 21.76 6.27
N GLY A 416 -6.93 20.82 7.02
CA GLY A 416 -6.46 20.49 8.37
C GLY A 416 -5.02 19.98 8.40
N TRP A 417 -4.61 19.21 7.39
CA TRP A 417 -3.20 18.84 7.22
C TRP A 417 -2.31 20.06 6.94
N HIS A 418 -2.73 20.96 6.05
CA HIS A 418 -1.97 22.17 5.74
C HIS A 418 -1.78 23.08 6.95
N GLU A 419 -2.79 23.22 7.79
CA GLU A 419 -2.72 24.01 9.03
C GLU A 419 -1.72 23.41 10.03
N LYS A 420 -1.67 22.08 10.15
CA LYS A 420 -0.78 21.38 11.09
C LYS A 420 0.65 21.24 10.58
N TYR A 421 0.81 20.90 9.30
CA TYR A 421 2.07 20.41 8.73
C TYR A 421 2.54 21.15 7.49
N GLY A 422 1.74 22.06 6.92
CA GLY A 422 2.13 22.81 5.72
C GLY A 422 3.40 23.64 5.91
N ASN A 423 3.66 24.06 7.15
CA ASN A 423 4.86 24.81 7.55
C ASN A 423 5.94 23.94 8.22
N LEU A 424 5.80 22.61 8.20
CA LEU A 424 6.83 21.72 8.72
C LEU A 424 8.14 21.99 7.94
N PRO A 425 9.31 22.12 8.59
CA PRO A 425 10.57 22.18 7.87
C PRO A 425 10.76 20.91 7.03
N ASP A 426 11.47 21.03 5.91
CA ASP A 426 11.86 19.86 5.14
C ASP A 426 12.81 19.00 5.98
N VAL A 427 12.66 17.69 5.89
CA VAL A 427 13.64 16.78 6.49
C VAL A 427 14.99 16.95 5.78
N GLU A 428 16.03 17.11 6.59
CA GLU A 428 17.39 17.26 6.10
C GLU A 428 17.82 16.02 5.30
N PRO A 429 18.45 16.19 4.12
CA PRO A 429 19.08 15.09 3.41
C PRO A 429 20.10 14.34 4.28
N ILE A 430 20.34 13.06 3.99
CA ILE A 430 21.43 12.32 4.61
C ILE A 430 22.73 12.55 3.83
N ASP A 431 23.86 12.60 4.55
CA ASP A 431 25.18 12.67 3.92
C ASP A 431 25.54 11.31 3.30
N MET A 432 25.88 11.32 2.01
CA MET A 432 26.30 10.14 1.25
C MET A 432 27.80 10.18 0.92
N GLN A 433 28.56 11.19 1.36
CA GLN A 433 29.99 11.30 1.06
C GLN A 433 30.81 10.20 1.74
N ASN A 434 30.33 9.70 2.89
CA ASN A 434 31.00 8.67 3.67
C ASN A 434 30.18 7.38 3.62
N GLU A 435 30.83 6.30 3.19
CA GLU A 435 30.23 4.95 3.27
C GLU A 435 30.10 4.54 4.74
N PRO A 436 28.91 4.11 5.17
CA PRO A 436 28.71 3.67 6.55
C PRO A 436 29.45 2.37 6.80
N SER A 437 29.93 2.19 8.02
CA SER A 437 30.35 0.90 8.53
C SER A 437 29.26 0.34 9.43
N LEU A 438 28.94 -0.94 9.25
CA LEU A 438 27.89 -1.63 9.99
C LEU A 438 28.15 -1.54 11.50
N PRO A 439 27.27 -0.86 12.26
CA PRO A 439 27.43 -0.76 13.70
C PRO A 439 27.29 -2.14 14.37
N PRO A 440 27.86 -2.33 15.57
CA PRO A 440 27.55 -3.49 16.41
C PRO A 440 26.04 -3.68 16.53
N LYS A 441 25.58 -4.92 16.44
CA LYS A 441 24.16 -5.23 16.57
C LYS A 441 23.70 -4.89 17.98
N GLN A 442 22.66 -4.08 18.09
CA GLN A 442 22.02 -3.84 19.38
C GLN A 442 21.30 -5.13 19.84
N GLU A 443 21.32 -5.40 21.15
CA GLU A 443 20.52 -6.49 21.70
C GLU A 443 19.03 -6.14 21.62
N ASN A 444 18.18 -7.15 21.43
CA ASN A 444 16.74 -6.97 21.50
C ASN A 444 16.39 -6.47 22.91
N ARG A 445 15.72 -5.33 22.98
CA ARG A 445 15.21 -4.78 24.24
C ARG A 445 13.92 -5.54 24.57
N GLU A 446 13.90 -6.22 25.72
CA GLU A 446 12.72 -6.93 26.23
C GLU A 446 11.56 -5.99 26.56
#